data_AF-A0A2G2DZV3-F1
#
_entry.id   AF-A0A2G2DZV3-F1
#
_cell.length_a   1.000
_cell.length_b   1.000
_cell.length_c   1.000
_cell.angle_alpha   90.00
_cell.angle_beta   90.00
_cell.angle_gamma   90.00
#
_symmetry.space_group_name_H-M   'P 1'
#
loop_
_entity.id
_entity.type
_entity.pdbx_description
1 polymer ?
#
loop_
_entity_poly.entity_id
_entity_poly.type
_entity_poly.pdbx_seq_one_letter_code
_entity_poly.pdbx_strand_id
1 'polypeptide(L)'
;MKHLVAIFSFLLLSITVNAQTREYKDLVILFADGTYDSYKKLVKQAEKYTLKDATKRDPVPYFWLAKGLYKISISGTDDENYKNAYKDAIKFLGKGIKYDIKYNDGSYTVEESEFVGMFQLTLFETANNEISDGGFKRGFSWVLKYAKISTNKVGANYLMGACKYEAGDKTSAREYWKNADKGLEAIESIEGWSEADRNMLKYGVLYSAGALKRSRQVDKAKALVGKVSQWFEEDEDWSDLYDEIVNRPKD
;
A
#
# COMPACT_ATOMS: atom_id res chain seq x y z
N MET A 1 53.68 -4.66 -37.41
CA MET A 1 52.21 -4.74 -37.39
C MET A 1 51.81 -6.20 -37.56
N LYS A 2 51.22 -6.85 -36.54
CA LYS A 2 50.44 -8.12 -36.64
C LYS A 2 50.09 -8.80 -35.29
N HIS A 3 50.41 -8.21 -34.12
CA HIS A 3 50.16 -8.88 -32.82
C HIS A 3 49.45 -8.03 -31.76
N LEU A 4 48.57 -7.09 -32.14
CA LEU A 4 47.95 -6.19 -31.15
C LEU A 4 46.46 -5.87 -31.40
N VAL A 5 45.69 -6.79 -31.99
CA VAL A 5 44.25 -6.57 -32.23
C VAL A 5 43.33 -7.67 -31.66
N ALA A 6 43.87 -8.75 -31.09
CA ALA A 6 43.06 -9.93 -30.73
C ALA A 6 42.73 -10.09 -29.23
N ILE A 7 42.56 -8.99 -28.46
CA ILE A 7 42.18 -9.09 -27.03
C ILE A 7 40.93 -8.26 -26.66
N PHE A 8 40.40 -7.42 -27.55
CA PHE A 8 39.27 -6.54 -27.21
C PHE A 8 37.88 -7.03 -27.63
N SER A 9 37.76 -8.25 -28.17
CA SER A 9 36.48 -8.76 -28.71
C SER A 9 35.80 -9.84 -27.85
N PHE A 10 36.35 -10.17 -26.66
CA PHE A 10 35.87 -11.29 -25.85
C PHE A 10 35.29 -10.90 -24.49
N LEU A 11 34.86 -9.65 -24.32
CA LEU A 11 34.33 -9.14 -23.05
C LEU A 11 32.97 -8.41 -23.21
N LEU A 12 32.15 -8.85 -24.16
CA LEU A 12 30.81 -8.30 -24.41
C LEU A 12 29.71 -9.36 -24.57
N LEU A 13 29.88 -10.58 -24.03
CA LEU A 13 28.93 -11.69 -24.23
C LEU A 13 28.43 -12.38 -22.96
N SER A 14 28.52 -11.74 -21.80
CA SER A 14 28.02 -12.32 -20.54
C SER A 14 27.05 -11.41 -19.80
N ILE A 15 26.12 -10.80 -20.52
CA ILE A 15 24.87 -10.33 -19.93
C ILE A 15 23.72 -11.05 -20.61
N THR A 16 23.64 -12.37 -20.41
CA THR A 16 22.35 -13.05 -20.52
C THR A 16 21.53 -12.61 -19.32
N VAL A 17 20.87 -11.45 -19.44
CA VAL A 17 19.70 -11.14 -18.63
C VAL A 17 18.75 -12.32 -18.86
N ASN A 18 18.54 -13.10 -17.80
CA ASN A 18 17.63 -14.23 -17.80
C ASN A 18 16.18 -13.74 -17.73
N ALA A 19 15.80 -12.82 -18.63
CA ALA A 19 14.45 -12.26 -18.79
C ALA A 19 13.52 -13.24 -19.52
N GLN A 20 13.66 -14.54 -19.27
CA GLN A 20 12.52 -15.42 -19.43
C GLN A 20 11.61 -15.15 -18.24
N THR A 21 10.67 -14.23 -18.41
CA THR A 21 9.55 -14.04 -17.48
C THR A 21 8.98 -15.42 -17.21
N ARG A 22 9.17 -15.91 -15.99
CA ARG A 22 8.72 -17.25 -15.63
C ARG A 22 7.20 -17.23 -15.68
N GLU A 23 6.63 -17.80 -16.73
CA GLU A 23 5.17 -17.84 -16.88
C GLU A 23 4.61 -18.88 -15.91
N TYR A 24 4.17 -18.42 -14.73
CA TYR A 24 3.52 -19.22 -13.69
C TYR A 24 2.11 -19.67 -14.11
N LYS A 25 1.98 -20.35 -15.26
CA LYS A 25 0.70 -20.76 -15.88
C LYS A 25 -0.15 -21.63 -14.96
N ASP A 26 0.50 -22.44 -14.12
CA ASP A 26 -0.17 -23.26 -13.12
C ASP A 26 -0.94 -22.40 -12.10
N LEU A 27 -0.37 -21.27 -11.66
CA LEU A 27 -1.04 -20.33 -10.76
C LEU A 27 -2.24 -19.67 -11.43
N VAL A 28 -2.09 -19.26 -12.70
CA VAL A 28 -3.17 -18.67 -13.50
C VAL A 28 -4.34 -19.65 -13.65
N ILE A 29 -4.06 -20.90 -14.02
CA ILE A 29 -5.08 -21.94 -14.19
C ILE A 29 -5.82 -22.21 -12.88
N LEU A 30 -5.08 -22.33 -11.77
CA LEU A 30 -5.69 -22.55 -10.44
C LEU A 30 -6.59 -21.39 -10.02
N PHE A 31 -6.22 -20.15 -10.33
CA PHE A 31 -7.07 -19.00 -10.05
C PHE A 31 -8.32 -18.97 -10.96
N ALA A 32 -8.15 -19.26 -12.25
CA ALA A 32 -9.23 -19.23 -13.24
C ALA A 32 -10.31 -20.29 -12.99
N ASP A 33 -9.98 -21.43 -12.38
CA ASP A 33 -10.97 -22.45 -11.97
C ASP A 33 -12.02 -21.89 -11.00
N GLY A 34 -11.67 -20.86 -10.23
CA GLY A 34 -12.63 -20.06 -9.47
C GLY A 34 -13.28 -20.74 -8.25
N THR A 35 -12.88 -21.97 -7.93
CA THR A 35 -13.45 -22.76 -6.84
C THR A 35 -12.69 -22.58 -5.52
N TYR A 36 -13.35 -22.80 -4.38
CA TYR A 36 -12.69 -22.75 -3.07
C TYR A 36 -11.47 -23.69 -3.00
N ASP A 37 -11.61 -24.91 -3.52
CA ASP A 37 -10.52 -25.89 -3.56
C ASP A 37 -9.38 -25.49 -4.50
N SER A 38 -9.68 -24.82 -5.61
CA SER A 38 -8.64 -24.30 -6.51
C SER A 38 -7.87 -23.16 -5.87
N TYR A 39 -8.52 -22.27 -5.12
CA TYR A 39 -7.83 -21.23 -4.35
C TYR A 39 -6.94 -21.82 -3.25
N LYS A 40 -7.37 -22.89 -2.56
CA LYS A 40 -6.50 -23.60 -1.59
C LYS A 40 -5.27 -24.20 -2.27
N LYS A 41 -5.45 -24.81 -3.45
CA LYS A 41 -4.34 -25.34 -4.26
C LYS A 41 -3.42 -24.21 -4.75
N LEU A 42 -3.97 -23.08 -5.19
CA LEU A 42 -3.25 -21.88 -5.59
C LEU A 42 -2.35 -21.38 -4.46
N VAL A 43 -2.91 -21.20 -3.26
CA VAL A 43 -2.15 -20.74 -2.09
C VAL A 43 -0.98 -21.68 -1.80
N LYS A 44 -1.21 -22.99 -1.75
CA LYS A 44 -0.15 -23.98 -1.50
C LYS A 44 0.93 -23.95 -2.59
N GLN A 45 0.55 -23.81 -3.85
CA GLN A 45 1.48 -23.84 -4.97
C GLN A 45 2.30 -22.54 -5.05
N ALA A 46 1.65 -21.38 -4.91
CA ALA A 46 2.30 -20.09 -4.87
C ALA A 46 3.28 -19.99 -3.69
N GLU A 47 2.88 -20.45 -2.50
CA GLU A 47 3.74 -20.46 -1.32
C GLU A 47 5.03 -21.28 -1.55
N LYS A 48 4.93 -22.47 -2.17
CA LYS A 48 6.13 -23.26 -2.53
C LYS A 48 7.11 -22.45 -3.38
N TYR A 49 6.64 -21.63 -4.32
CA TYR A 49 7.52 -20.75 -5.09
C TYR A 49 8.14 -19.65 -4.23
N THR A 50 7.41 -19.09 -3.26
CA THR A 50 7.97 -18.10 -2.33
C THR A 50 9.07 -18.66 -1.40
N LEU A 51 9.16 -19.99 -1.26
CA LEU A 51 10.15 -20.66 -0.42
C LEU A 51 11.38 -21.17 -1.19
N LYS A 52 11.26 -21.41 -2.50
CA LYS A 52 12.35 -21.92 -3.34
C LYS A 52 13.41 -20.86 -3.58
N ASP A 53 14.69 -21.21 -3.48
CA ASP A 53 15.80 -20.27 -3.68
C ASP A 53 15.77 -19.53 -5.02
N ALA A 54 15.34 -20.22 -6.07
CA ALA A 54 15.24 -19.65 -7.41
C ALA A 54 14.10 -18.62 -7.58
N THR A 55 13.09 -18.61 -6.69
CA THR A 55 11.87 -17.81 -6.85
C THR A 55 11.44 -17.04 -5.61
N LYS A 56 12.13 -17.18 -4.48
CA LYS A 56 11.84 -16.48 -3.22
C LYS A 56 12.01 -14.95 -3.28
N ARG A 57 12.52 -14.43 -4.39
CA ARG A 57 12.66 -12.99 -4.67
C ARG A 57 11.87 -12.55 -5.90
N ASP A 58 11.24 -13.49 -6.59
CA ASP A 58 10.33 -13.19 -7.71
C ASP A 58 9.02 -12.67 -7.10
N PRO A 59 8.51 -11.48 -7.50
CA PRO A 59 7.28 -10.94 -6.95
C PRO A 59 6.03 -11.71 -7.38
N VAL A 60 6.02 -12.34 -8.55
CA VAL A 60 4.80 -12.90 -9.16
C VAL A 60 4.12 -13.94 -8.24
N PRO A 61 4.83 -14.92 -7.65
CA PRO A 61 4.22 -15.84 -6.69
C PRO A 61 3.58 -15.17 -5.47
N TYR A 62 4.12 -14.04 -5.00
CA TYR A 62 3.57 -13.33 -3.84
C TYR A 62 2.21 -12.69 -4.14
N PHE A 63 2.04 -12.14 -5.35
CA PHE A 63 0.75 -11.60 -5.79
C PHE A 63 -0.28 -12.70 -5.97
N TRP A 64 0.06 -13.82 -6.61
CA TRP A 64 -0.85 -14.96 -6.74
C TRP A 64 -1.23 -15.57 -5.41
N LEU A 65 -0.28 -15.66 -4.49
CA LEU A 65 -0.54 -16.08 -3.11
C LEU A 65 -1.52 -15.13 -2.41
N ALA A 66 -1.33 -13.81 -2.56
CA ALA A 66 -2.25 -12.82 -2.03
C ALA A 66 -3.65 -12.91 -2.65
N LYS A 67 -3.76 -13.08 -3.98
CA LYS A 67 -5.03 -13.28 -4.71
C LYS A 67 -5.79 -14.51 -4.20
N GLY A 68 -5.11 -15.64 -4.04
CA GLY A 68 -5.70 -16.87 -3.51
C GLY A 68 -6.19 -16.71 -2.07
N LEU A 69 -5.36 -16.13 -1.20
CA LEU A 69 -5.73 -15.85 0.19
C LEU A 69 -6.90 -14.87 0.31
N TYR A 70 -6.96 -13.86 -0.57
CA TYR A 70 -8.09 -12.93 -0.64
C TYR A 70 -9.39 -13.65 -0.97
N LYS A 71 -9.39 -14.44 -2.06
CA LYS A 71 -10.58 -15.21 -2.47
C LYS A 71 -11.05 -16.17 -1.39
N ILE A 72 -10.13 -16.84 -0.70
CA ILE A 72 -10.46 -17.66 0.48
C ILE A 72 -11.10 -16.80 1.58
N SER A 73 -10.55 -15.62 1.87
CA SER A 73 -11.04 -14.78 2.95
C SER A 73 -12.47 -14.27 2.75
N ILE A 74 -12.91 -14.10 1.51
CA ILE A 74 -14.28 -13.65 1.16
C ILE A 74 -15.23 -14.81 0.82
N SER A 75 -14.79 -16.06 0.92
CA SER A 75 -15.59 -17.24 0.57
C SER A 75 -16.64 -17.63 1.63
N GLY A 76 -16.54 -17.07 2.84
CA GLY A 76 -17.37 -17.48 3.99
C GLY A 76 -16.95 -18.82 4.62
N THR A 77 -15.76 -19.32 4.30
CA THR A 77 -15.22 -20.57 4.86
C THR A 77 -15.04 -20.52 6.39
N ASP A 78 -15.23 -21.66 7.05
CA ASP A 78 -14.95 -21.92 8.46
C ASP A 78 -13.64 -22.70 8.68
N ASP A 79 -12.84 -22.91 7.62
CA ASP A 79 -11.56 -23.61 7.70
C ASP A 79 -10.56 -22.82 8.58
N GLU A 80 -10.31 -23.35 9.78
CA GLU A 80 -9.42 -22.76 10.79
C GLU A 80 -7.99 -22.48 10.28
N ASN A 81 -7.54 -23.20 9.24
CA ASN A 81 -6.23 -22.94 8.62
C ASN A 81 -6.18 -21.58 7.92
N TYR A 82 -7.34 -21.02 7.58
CA TYR A 82 -7.49 -19.79 6.81
C TYR A 82 -8.17 -18.65 7.58
N LYS A 83 -8.32 -18.75 8.91
CA LYS A 83 -8.92 -17.69 9.74
C LYS A 83 -8.22 -16.32 9.65
N ASN A 84 -6.95 -16.31 9.23
CA ASN A 84 -6.17 -15.09 9.03
C ASN A 84 -5.93 -14.77 7.54
N ALA A 85 -6.63 -15.43 6.61
CA ALA A 85 -6.34 -15.36 5.18
C ALA A 85 -6.27 -13.91 4.65
N TYR A 86 -7.17 -13.02 5.07
CA TYR A 86 -7.11 -11.61 4.67
C TYR A 86 -5.82 -10.91 5.14
N LYS A 87 -5.42 -11.11 6.40
CA LYS A 87 -4.20 -10.53 6.96
C LYS A 87 -2.95 -11.11 6.30
N ASP A 88 -2.97 -12.40 5.98
CA ASP A 88 -1.88 -13.05 5.25
C ASP A 88 -1.81 -12.58 3.80
N ALA A 89 -2.94 -12.34 3.14
CA ALA A 89 -2.98 -11.74 1.81
C ALA A 89 -2.25 -10.40 1.77
N ILE A 90 -2.54 -9.50 2.71
CA ILE A 90 -1.86 -8.19 2.83
C ILE A 90 -0.36 -8.36 3.06
N LYS A 91 0.02 -9.30 3.94
CA LYS A 91 1.42 -9.59 4.25
C LYS A 91 2.18 -10.06 3.00
N PHE A 92 1.61 -10.97 2.22
CA PHE A 92 2.25 -11.48 1.02
C PHE A 92 2.24 -10.45 -0.11
N LEU A 93 1.16 -9.71 -0.29
CA LEU A 93 1.10 -8.60 -1.25
C LEU A 93 2.19 -7.56 -0.97
N GLY A 94 2.32 -7.11 0.28
CA GLY A 94 3.37 -6.15 0.65
C GLY A 94 4.80 -6.68 0.46
N LYS A 95 5.00 -8.00 0.60
CA LYS A 95 6.28 -8.64 0.24
C LYS A 95 6.50 -8.65 -1.28
N GLY A 96 5.47 -8.98 -2.05
CA GLY A 96 5.49 -8.96 -3.51
C GLY A 96 5.88 -7.58 -4.03
N ILE A 97 5.16 -6.54 -3.62
CA ILE A 97 5.44 -5.15 -3.98
C ILE A 97 6.88 -4.75 -3.60
N LYS A 98 7.35 -5.13 -2.40
CA LYS A 98 8.73 -4.85 -1.98
C LYS A 98 9.77 -5.51 -2.90
N TYR A 99 9.54 -6.75 -3.31
CA TYR A 99 10.45 -7.44 -4.22
C TYR A 99 10.38 -6.87 -5.62
N ASP A 100 9.18 -6.53 -6.08
CA ASP A 100 8.96 -5.93 -7.38
C ASP A 100 9.68 -4.58 -7.52
N ILE A 101 9.53 -3.67 -6.54
CA ILE A 101 10.28 -2.41 -6.50
C ILE A 101 11.80 -2.65 -6.51
N LYS A 102 12.26 -3.69 -5.80
CA LYS A 102 13.69 -3.93 -5.63
C LYS A 102 14.35 -4.58 -6.84
N TYR A 103 13.62 -5.41 -7.58
CA TYR A 103 14.19 -6.28 -8.60
C TYR A 103 13.63 -6.04 -10.01
N ASN A 104 12.48 -5.36 -10.13
CA ASN A 104 11.75 -5.13 -11.37
C ASN A 104 11.23 -3.68 -11.47
N ASP A 105 11.78 -2.74 -10.67
CA ASP A 105 11.40 -1.32 -10.65
C ASP A 105 9.91 -1.02 -10.41
N GLY A 106 9.15 -1.99 -9.87
CA GLY A 106 7.72 -1.84 -9.58
C GLY A 106 6.78 -2.14 -10.76
N SER A 107 7.30 -2.65 -11.88
CA SER A 107 6.51 -2.87 -13.10
C SER A 107 5.34 -3.84 -12.89
N TYR A 108 5.54 -4.92 -12.14
CA TYR A 108 4.49 -5.92 -11.93
C TYR A 108 3.37 -5.38 -11.01
N THR A 109 3.71 -4.49 -10.08
CA THR A 109 2.74 -3.77 -9.24
C THR A 109 1.85 -2.86 -10.09
N VAL A 110 2.41 -2.22 -11.13
CA VAL A 110 1.66 -1.41 -12.10
C VAL A 110 0.75 -2.29 -12.97
N GLU A 111 1.27 -3.42 -13.45
CA GLU A 111 0.47 -4.42 -14.20
C GLU A 111 -0.72 -4.93 -13.36
N GLU A 112 -0.52 -5.12 -12.05
CA GLU A 112 -1.51 -5.59 -11.10
C GLU A 112 -2.25 -4.47 -10.36
N SER A 113 -2.24 -3.24 -10.91
CA SER A 113 -2.78 -2.04 -10.27
C SER A 113 -4.25 -2.14 -9.88
N GLU A 114 -5.08 -2.84 -10.65
CA GLU A 114 -6.49 -3.08 -10.30
C GLU A 114 -6.61 -3.89 -9.00
N PHE A 115 -5.85 -4.98 -8.88
CA PHE A 115 -5.85 -5.82 -7.68
C PHE A 115 -5.27 -5.09 -6.47
N VAL A 116 -4.18 -4.35 -6.66
CA VAL A 116 -3.55 -3.54 -5.61
C VAL A 116 -4.51 -2.43 -5.15
N GLY A 117 -5.13 -1.73 -6.09
CA GLY A 117 -6.08 -0.65 -5.83
C GLY A 117 -7.30 -1.11 -5.03
N MET A 118 -7.87 -2.26 -5.38
CA MET A 118 -8.96 -2.88 -4.61
C MET A 118 -8.57 -3.14 -3.14
N PHE A 119 -7.38 -3.70 -2.92
CA PHE A 119 -6.87 -3.95 -1.57
C PHE A 119 -6.61 -2.65 -0.80
N GLN A 120 -6.04 -1.64 -1.46
CA GLN A 120 -5.83 -0.32 -0.88
C GLN A 120 -7.16 0.31 -0.46
N LEU A 121 -8.17 0.28 -1.33
CA LEU A 121 -9.49 0.88 -1.06
C LEU A 121 -10.17 0.20 0.12
N THR A 122 -10.22 -1.14 0.14
CA THR A 122 -10.81 -1.91 1.26
C THR A 122 -10.12 -1.56 2.59
N LEU A 123 -8.79 -1.43 2.59
CA LEU A 123 -8.04 -1.06 3.79
C LEU A 123 -8.27 0.39 4.22
N PHE A 124 -8.37 1.30 3.25
CA PHE A 124 -8.71 2.69 3.51
C PHE A 124 -10.11 2.80 4.15
N GLU A 125 -11.14 2.20 3.54
CA GLU A 125 -12.52 2.22 4.05
C GLU A 125 -12.59 1.62 5.46
N THR A 126 -11.94 0.46 5.67
CA THR A 126 -11.88 -0.19 6.99
C THR A 126 -11.22 0.74 8.02
N ALA A 127 -10.12 1.39 7.66
CA ALA A 127 -9.46 2.34 8.54
C ALA A 127 -10.34 3.56 8.83
N ASN A 128 -10.99 4.11 7.80
CA ASN A 128 -11.81 5.31 7.89
C ASN A 128 -13.04 5.08 8.77
N ASN A 129 -13.73 3.95 8.61
CA ASN A 129 -14.87 3.58 9.46
C ASN A 129 -14.45 3.50 10.93
N GLU A 130 -13.33 2.83 11.23
CA GLU A 130 -12.81 2.73 12.59
C GLU A 130 -12.44 4.10 13.18
N ILE A 131 -11.89 5.00 12.38
CA ILE A 131 -11.47 6.34 12.83
C ILE A 131 -12.69 7.25 13.03
N SER A 132 -13.66 7.20 12.14
CA SER A 132 -14.89 8.00 12.19
C SER A 132 -15.71 7.68 13.46
N ASP A 133 -15.69 6.41 13.88
CA ASP A 133 -16.29 5.94 15.14
C ASP A 133 -15.43 6.24 16.39
N GLY A 134 -14.35 7.02 16.26
CA GLY A 134 -13.42 7.35 17.35
C GLY A 134 -12.44 6.23 17.73
N GLY A 135 -12.45 5.11 16.99
CA GLY A 135 -11.59 3.95 17.16
C GLY A 135 -10.14 4.14 16.66
N PHE A 136 -9.49 5.26 16.99
CA PHE A 136 -8.17 5.64 16.47
C PHE A 136 -7.07 4.58 16.63
N LYS A 137 -7.07 3.79 17.71
CA LYS A 137 -6.09 2.69 17.90
C LYS A 137 -6.31 1.55 16.89
N ARG A 138 -7.56 1.22 16.56
CA ARG A 138 -7.90 0.20 15.56
C ARG A 138 -7.65 0.75 14.16
N GLY A 139 -8.08 1.99 13.90
CA GLY A 139 -7.77 2.75 12.69
C GLY A 139 -6.27 2.74 12.37
N PHE A 140 -5.41 3.10 13.33
CA PHE A 140 -3.96 3.02 13.19
C PHE A 140 -3.46 1.64 12.71
N SER A 141 -4.01 0.55 13.26
CA SER A 141 -3.63 -0.81 12.84
C SER A 141 -3.97 -1.07 11.37
N TRP A 142 -5.06 -0.51 10.85
CA TRP A 142 -5.46 -0.64 9.46
C TRP A 142 -4.65 0.26 8.54
N VAL A 143 -4.41 1.52 8.91
CA VAL A 143 -3.52 2.42 8.15
C VAL A 143 -2.09 1.86 8.07
N LEU A 144 -1.59 1.22 9.13
CA LEU A 144 -0.29 0.55 9.10
C LEU A 144 -0.25 -0.62 8.11
N LYS A 145 -1.37 -1.32 7.92
CA LYS A 145 -1.49 -2.39 6.91
C LYS A 145 -1.56 -1.80 5.50
N TYR A 146 -2.32 -0.73 5.31
CA TYR A 146 -2.36 0.04 4.07
C TYR A 146 -0.96 0.47 3.63
N ALA A 147 -0.18 1.06 4.55
CA ALA A 147 1.18 1.54 4.27
C ALA A 147 2.17 0.44 3.85
N LYS A 148 1.84 -0.85 4.04
CA LYS A 148 2.66 -1.98 3.55
C LYS A 148 2.46 -2.28 2.08
N ILE A 149 1.31 -1.90 1.53
CA ILE A 149 0.93 -2.20 0.13
C ILE A 149 0.84 -0.95 -0.74
N SER A 150 1.03 0.24 -0.16
CA SER A 150 1.11 1.49 -0.92
C SER A 150 2.57 1.94 -1.09
N THR A 151 2.88 2.43 -2.29
CA THR A 151 4.09 3.18 -2.59
C THR A 151 3.97 4.65 -2.15
N ASN A 152 2.75 5.20 -2.11
CA ASN A 152 2.43 6.56 -1.69
C ASN A 152 2.09 6.62 -0.19
N LYS A 153 3.11 6.78 0.65
CA LYS A 153 2.96 6.69 2.12
C LYS A 153 2.65 8.00 2.82
N VAL A 154 2.60 9.13 2.11
CA VAL A 154 2.44 10.47 2.70
C VAL A 154 1.13 10.58 3.45
N GLY A 155 0.00 10.24 2.80
CA GLY A 155 -1.31 10.24 3.43
C GLY A 155 -1.39 9.30 4.64
N ALA A 156 -0.86 8.08 4.49
CA ALA A 156 -0.86 7.09 5.57
C ALA A 156 -0.05 7.58 6.77
N ASN A 157 1.10 8.25 6.57
CA ASN A 157 1.88 8.85 7.65
C ASN A 157 1.10 9.97 8.35
N TYR A 158 0.44 10.86 7.61
CA TYR A 158 -0.42 11.86 8.24
C TYR A 158 -1.52 11.21 9.10
N LEU A 159 -2.26 10.26 8.53
CA LEU A 159 -3.36 9.60 9.24
C LEU A 159 -2.87 8.79 10.46
N MET A 160 -1.73 8.10 10.35
CA MET A 160 -1.08 7.44 11.50
C MET A 160 -0.71 8.45 12.59
N GLY A 161 -0.20 9.63 12.20
CA GLY A 161 0.11 10.71 13.13
C GLY A 161 -1.13 11.21 13.86
N ALA A 162 -2.23 11.44 13.15
CA ALA A 162 -3.51 11.80 13.75
C ALA A 162 -4.02 10.74 14.73
N CYS A 163 -4.03 9.47 14.33
CA CYS A 163 -4.44 8.37 15.21
C CYS A 163 -3.59 8.28 16.48
N LYS A 164 -2.27 8.46 16.37
CA LYS A 164 -1.36 8.48 17.53
C LYS A 164 -1.64 9.66 18.45
N TYR A 165 -1.90 10.83 17.89
CA TYR A 165 -2.24 12.03 18.65
C TYR A 165 -3.51 11.82 19.47
N GLU A 166 -4.59 11.33 18.84
CA GLU A 166 -5.87 11.07 19.50
C GLU A 166 -5.79 9.93 20.53
N ALA A 167 -4.90 8.97 20.32
CA ALA A 167 -4.60 7.94 21.31
C ALA A 167 -3.71 8.42 22.48
N GLY A 168 -3.33 9.71 22.52
CA GLY A 168 -2.50 10.32 23.57
C GLY A 168 -0.99 10.21 23.36
N ASP A 169 -0.53 9.55 22.29
CA ASP A 169 0.88 9.33 21.96
C ASP A 169 1.41 10.45 21.04
N LYS A 170 1.57 11.64 21.63
CA LYS A 170 1.97 12.86 20.91
C LYS A 170 3.40 12.80 20.36
N THR A 171 4.28 12.00 20.95
CA THR A 171 5.66 11.85 20.49
C THR A 171 5.68 11.11 19.16
N SER A 172 5.04 9.94 19.09
CA SER A 172 4.96 9.18 17.83
C SER A 172 4.18 9.94 16.76
N ALA A 173 3.14 10.68 17.15
CA ALA A 173 2.38 11.53 16.22
C ALA A 173 3.27 12.51 15.46
N ARG A 174 4.17 13.20 16.19
CA ARG A 174 5.10 14.17 15.60
C ARG A 174 6.13 13.51 14.68
N GLU A 175 6.58 12.30 15.00
CA GLU A 175 7.48 11.54 14.14
C GLU A 175 6.82 11.18 12.80
N TYR A 176 5.58 10.69 12.85
CA TYR A 176 4.80 10.40 11.65
C TYR A 176 4.54 11.65 10.80
N TRP A 177 4.14 12.76 11.41
CA TRP A 177 3.95 14.03 10.69
C TRP A 177 5.24 14.54 10.07
N LYS A 178 6.37 14.46 10.77
CA LYS A 178 7.68 14.84 10.22
C LYS A 178 8.05 14.01 8.99
N ASN A 179 7.76 12.70 9.01
CA ASN A 179 8.00 11.82 7.86
C ASN A 179 7.04 12.10 6.72
N ALA A 180 5.79 12.46 7.02
CA ALA A 180 4.80 12.86 6.03
C ALA A 180 5.18 14.19 5.35
N ASP A 181 5.58 15.21 6.11
CA ASP A 181 6.03 16.51 5.58
C ASP A 181 7.19 16.34 4.58
N LYS A 182 8.21 15.54 4.94
CA LYS A 182 9.34 15.25 4.04
C LYS A 182 8.91 14.56 2.75
N GLY A 183 7.94 13.65 2.82
CA GLY A 183 7.44 12.98 1.63
C GLY A 183 6.56 13.89 0.79
N LEU A 184 5.80 14.78 1.43
CA LEU A 184 4.94 15.74 0.76
C LEU A 184 5.73 16.75 -0.08
N GLU A 185 6.91 17.17 0.38
CA GLU A 185 7.82 18.06 -0.37
C GLU A 185 8.26 17.47 -1.73
N ALA A 186 8.21 16.14 -1.89
CA ALA A 186 8.57 15.45 -3.13
C ALA A 186 7.38 15.19 -4.07
N ILE A 187 6.16 15.56 -3.69
CA ILE A 187 4.97 15.35 -4.51
C ILE A 187 4.70 16.62 -5.33
N GLU A 188 4.84 16.50 -6.64
CA GLU A 188 4.50 17.56 -7.60
C GLU A 188 3.04 17.44 -8.07
N SER A 189 2.54 16.21 -8.21
CA SER A 189 1.18 15.92 -8.65
C SER A 189 0.69 14.60 -8.03
N ILE A 190 -0.64 14.52 -7.83
CA ILE A 190 -1.34 13.28 -7.47
C ILE A 190 -2.11 12.67 -8.66
N GLU A 191 -1.89 13.18 -9.86
CA GLU A 191 -2.43 12.61 -11.09
C GLU A 191 -1.93 11.17 -11.27
N GLY A 192 -2.84 10.27 -11.66
CA GLY A 192 -2.52 8.84 -11.79
C GLY A 192 -2.38 8.07 -10.48
N TRP A 193 -2.53 8.70 -9.31
CA TRP A 193 -2.62 7.97 -8.05
C TRP A 193 -3.86 7.07 -8.03
N SER A 194 -3.84 6.00 -7.23
CA SER A 194 -5.07 5.25 -6.99
C SER A 194 -6.07 6.11 -6.20
N GLU A 195 -7.35 5.81 -6.34
CA GLU A 195 -8.40 6.46 -5.55
C GLU A 195 -8.11 6.37 -4.05
N ALA A 196 -7.71 5.18 -3.60
CA ALA A 196 -7.37 4.94 -2.21
C ALA A 196 -6.18 5.78 -1.74
N ASP A 197 -5.14 5.98 -2.57
CA ASP A 197 -4.00 6.83 -2.21
C ASP A 197 -4.39 8.32 -2.13
N ARG A 198 -5.25 8.80 -3.03
CA ARG A 198 -5.81 10.15 -2.96
C ARG A 198 -6.64 10.34 -1.69
N ASN A 199 -7.54 9.40 -1.41
CA ASN A 199 -8.36 9.43 -0.19
C ASN A 199 -7.51 9.34 1.07
N MET A 200 -6.48 8.50 1.09
CA MET A 200 -5.56 8.39 2.22
C MET A 200 -4.80 9.69 2.47
N LEU A 201 -4.41 10.43 1.41
CA LEU A 201 -3.83 11.76 1.53
C LEU A 201 -4.84 12.78 2.07
N LYS A 202 -6.03 12.84 1.44
CA LYS A 202 -7.14 13.73 1.81
C LYS A 202 -7.47 13.61 3.30
N TYR A 203 -7.87 12.42 3.73
CA TYR A 203 -8.28 12.16 5.10
C TYR A 203 -7.11 12.25 6.09
N GLY A 204 -5.91 11.79 5.70
CA GLY A 204 -4.72 11.92 6.54
C GLY A 204 -4.42 13.36 6.92
N VAL A 205 -4.44 14.26 5.94
CA VAL A 205 -4.22 15.69 6.14
C VAL A 205 -5.32 16.30 7.01
N LEU A 206 -6.60 16.03 6.71
CA LEU A 206 -7.72 16.59 7.46
C LEU A 206 -7.73 16.15 8.93
N TYR A 207 -7.56 14.87 9.22
CA TYR A 207 -7.48 14.39 10.61
C TYR A 207 -6.27 14.96 11.35
N SER A 208 -5.14 15.12 10.67
CA SER A 208 -3.93 15.76 11.24
C SER A 208 -4.17 17.24 11.54
N ALA A 209 -4.83 17.96 10.63
CA ALA A 209 -5.21 19.35 10.83
C ALA A 209 -6.19 19.51 12.01
N GLY A 210 -7.18 18.61 12.11
CA GLY A 210 -8.09 18.55 13.27
C GLY A 210 -7.34 18.35 14.59
N ALA A 211 -6.38 17.42 14.63
CA ALA A 211 -5.52 17.20 15.80
C ALA A 211 -4.68 18.44 16.18
N LEU A 212 -4.10 19.12 15.18
CA LEU A 212 -3.36 20.37 15.37
C LEU A 212 -4.26 21.49 15.92
N LYS A 213 -5.46 21.65 15.38
CA LYS A 213 -6.44 22.63 15.87
C LYS A 213 -6.86 22.35 17.31
N ARG A 214 -7.16 21.09 17.66
CA ARG A 214 -7.45 20.66 19.05
C ARG A 214 -6.28 20.90 20.01
N SER A 215 -5.05 21.00 19.48
CA SER A 215 -3.83 21.40 20.18
C SER A 215 -3.59 22.92 20.26
N ARG A 216 -4.55 23.74 19.83
CA ARG A 216 -4.42 25.20 19.68
C ARG A 216 -3.35 25.64 18.67
N GLN A 217 -2.97 24.78 17.72
CA GLN A 217 -2.03 25.09 16.64
C GLN A 217 -2.80 25.39 15.34
N VAL A 218 -3.70 26.36 15.38
CA VAL A 218 -4.62 26.68 14.28
C VAL A 218 -3.87 27.07 13.01
N ASP A 219 -2.83 27.90 13.11
CA ASP A 219 -2.07 28.34 11.95
C ASP A 219 -1.35 27.19 11.27
N LYS A 220 -0.85 26.21 12.04
CA LYS A 220 -0.24 24.99 11.50
C LYS A 220 -1.27 24.09 10.82
N ALA A 221 -2.48 23.99 11.38
CA ALA A 221 -3.57 23.24 10.76
C ALA A 221 -3.92 23.83 9.39
N LYS A 222 -4.10 25.17 9.32
CA LYS A 222 -4.37 25.88 8.06
C LYS A 222 -3.24 25.73 7.05
N ALA A 223 -1.99 25.90 7.50
CA ALA A 223 -0.82 25.72 6.64
C ALA A 223 -0.73 24.30 6.08
N LEU A 224 -0.99 23.28 6.90
CA LEU A 224 -0.98 21.88 6.45
C LEU A 224 -2.04 21.61 5.37
N VAL A 225 -3.29 22.06 5.58
CA VAL A 225 -4.35 21.89 4.59
C VAL A 225 -4.03 22.65 3.30
N GLY A 226 -3.55 23.89 3.42
CA GLY A 226 -3.17 24.72 2.28
C GLY A 226 -2.08 24.11 1.38
N LYS A 227 -1.21 23.23 1.91
CA LYS A 227 -0.20 22.52 1.10
C LYS A 227 -0.81 21.55 0.09
N VAL A 228 -2.01 21.04 0.34
CA VAL A 228 -2.64 20.00 -0.50
C VAL A 228 -3.94 20.46 -1.16
N SER A 229 -4.50 21.60 -0.76
CA SER A 229 -5.78 22.10 -1.27
C SER A 229 -5.86 22.10 -2.80
N GLN A 230 -4.80 22.55 -3.48
CA GLN A 230 -4.71 22.60 -4.95
C GLN A 230 -5.02 21.27 -5.65
N TRP A 231 -4.90 20.14 -4.96
CA TRP A 231 -5.18 18.81 -5.52
C TRP A 231 -6.60 18.30 -5.24
N PHE A 232 -7.38 19.01 -4.42
CA PHE A 232 -8.73 18.62 -3.99
C PHE A 232 -9.76 19.75 -4.18
N GLU A 233 -9.41 20.84 -4.86
CA GLU A 233 -10.32 21.98 -5.10
C GLU A 233 -11.56 21.59 -5.90
N GLU A 234 -11.46 20.61 -6.78
CA GLU A 234 -12.58 20.09 -7.59
C GLU A 234 -13.32 18.92 -6.92
N ASP A 235 -12.86 18.48 -5.74
CA ASP A 235 -13.48 17.38 -5.01
C ASP A 235 -14.72 17.90 -4.26
N GLU A 236 -15.90 17.44 -4.67
CA GLU A 236 -17.19 17.93 -4.17
C GLU A 236 -17.32 17.82 -2.64
N ASP A 237 -16.66 16.82 -2.04
CA ASP A 237 -16.75 16.56 -0.59
C ASP A 237 -15.68 17.29 0.24
N TRP A 238 -14.70 17.95 -0.38
CA TRP A 238 -13.52 18.44 0.35
C TRP A 238 -13.85 19.50 1.39
N SER A 239 -14.75 20.43 1.04
CA SER A 239 -15.20 21.48 1.97
C SER A 239 -16.00 20.88 3.13
N ASP A 240 -16.91 19.95 2.82
CA ASP A 240 -17.76 19.31 3.82
C ASP A 240 -16.92 18.47 4.80
N LEU A 241 -15.96 17.69 4.28
CA LEU A 241 -15.02 16.92 5.10
C LEU A 241 -14.11 17.82 5.94
N TYR A 242 -13.67 18.96 5.40
CA TYR A 242 -12.89 19.93 6.17
C TYR A 242 -13.69 20.44 7.37
N ASP A 243 -14.94 20.82 7.15
CA ASP A 243 -15.81 21.30 8.23
C ASP A 243 -16.12 20.20 9.24
N GLU A 244 -16.44 18.99 8.78
CA GLU A 244 -16.74 17.85 9.65
C GLU A 244 -15.54 17.45 10.51
N ILE A 245 -14.33 17.37 9.94
CA ILE A 245 -13.16 16.79 10.63
C ILE A 245 -12.36 17.86 11.37
N VAL A 246 -12.14 19.01 10.74
CA VAL A 246 -11.30 20.10 11.29
C VAL A 246 -12.15 21.04 12.13
N ASN A 247 -13.41 21.28 11.77
CA ASN A 247 -14.31 22.16 12.52
C ASN A 247 -15.20 21.45 13.54
N ARG A 248 -15.07 20.12 13.72
CA ARG A 248 -15.76 19.37 14.78
C ARG A 248 -15.60 20.03 16.17
N PRO A 249 -16.71 20.31 16.88
CA PRO A 249 -16.67 20.66 18.30
C PRO A 249 -15.95 19.57 19.10
N LYS A 250 -15.26 19.95 20.19
CA LYS A 250 -14.83 18.94 21.17
C LYS A 250 -16.06 18.48 21.93
N ASP A 251 -16.41 17.21 21.78
CA ASP A 251 -17.29 16.50 22.72
C ASP A 251 -16.60 16.40 24.10
#